data_AF-A0AAE3K944-F1
#
_entry.id   AF-A0AAE3K944-F1
#
_cell.length_a   1.000
_cell.length_b   1.000
_cell.length_c   1.000
_cell.angle_alpha   90.00
_cell.angle_beta   90.00
_cell.angle_gamma   90.00
#
_symmetry.space_group_name_H-M   'P 1'
#
loop_
_entity.id
_entity.type
_entity.pdbx_description
1 polymer ?
#
loop_
_entity_poly.entity_id
_entity_poly.type
_entity_poly.pdbx_seq_one_letter_code
_entity_poly.pdbx_strand_id
1 'polypeptide(L)'
;MQRNSLVRRGATVVITAIIVNVAMLATALVIFGAGGFDPFSVAPVAIATGVGAVGGVVVYAGCQRLFGAAADRWFMVIAVVAAVLSLITLQQAATFPGATTPRLAVLGLMHLLTAAVVIGGLVDWEHV
;
A
#
# COMPACT_ATOMS: atom_id res chain seq x y z
N MET A 1 -14.51 17.74 -7.61
CA MET A 1 -13.06 17.85 -7.90
C MET A 1 -12.81 17.89 -9.40
N GLN A 2 -11.93 18.76 -9.88
CA GLN A 2 -11.50 18.73 -11.29
C GLN A 2 -10.63 17.49 -11.54
N ARG A 3 -10.84 16.77 -12.64
CA ARG A 3 -10.12 15.52 -12.98
C ARG A 3 -8.59 15.63 -12.85
N ASN A 4 -8.04 16.80 -13.16
CA ASN A 4 -6.60 17.09 -13.09
C ASN A 4 -6.06 17.11 -11.66
N SER A 5 -6.85 17.51 -10.66
CA SER A 5 -6.39 17.52 -9.26
C SER A 5 -6.25 16.09 -8.71
N LEU A 6 -7.17 15.20 -9.08
CA LEU A 6 -7.12 13.79 -8.67
C LEU A 6 -5.96 13.05 -9.33
N VAL A 7 -5.69 13.28 -10.62
CA VAL A 7 -4.55 12.66 -11.32
C VAL A 7 -3.23 13.07 -10.67
N ARG A 8 -3.04 14.37 -10.39
CA ARG A 8 -1.81 14.85 -9.75
C ARG A 8 -1.65 14.27 -8.35
N ARG A 9 -2.70 14.33 -7.53
CA ARG A 9 -2.72 13.79 -6.16
C ARG A 9 -2.45 12.29 -6.16
N GLY A 10 -3.15 11.54 -7.02
CA GLY A 10 -2.96 10.11 -7.18
C GLY A 10 -1.53 9.73 -7.59
N ALA A 11 -0.94 10.44 -8.56
CA ALA A 11 0.44 10.22 -8.96
C ALA A 11 1.42 10.47 -7.79
N THR A 12 1.26 11.59 -7.06
CA THR A 12 2.09 11.89 -5.87
C THR A 12 1.96 10.80 -4.81
N VAL A 13 0.75 10.29 -4.58
CA VAL A 13 0.49 9.22 -3.61
C VAL A 13 1.16 7.91 -4.02
N VAL A 14 1.04 7.51 -5.29
CA VAL A 14 1.68 6.28 -5.81
C VAL A 14 3.19 6.37 -5.68
N ILE A 15 3.79 7.49 -6.10
CA ILE A 15 5.24 7.70 -6.00
C ILE A 15 5.68 7.67 -4.54
N THR A 16 4.96 8.37 -3.66
CA THR A 16 5.27 8.39 -2.22
C THR A 16 5.20 6.99 -1.62
N ALA A 17 4.16 6.21 -1.94
CA ALA A 17 4.00 4.85 -1.44
C ALA A 17 5.19 3.96 -1.86
N ILE A 18 5.60 4.03 -3.14
CA ILE A 18 6.75 3.28 -3.65
C ILE A 18 8.03 3.68 -2.91
N ILE A 19 8.31 4.99 -2.78
CA ILE A 19 9.51 5.48 -2.08
C ILE A 19 9.54 4.99 -0.63
N VAL A 20 8.43 5.15 0.08
CA VAL A 20 8.31 4.78 1.49
C VAL A 20 8.51 3.27 1.68
N ASN A 21 7.92 2.43 0.84
CA ASN A 21 8.11 0.98 0.93
C ASN A 21 9.51 0.52 0.51
N VAL A 22 10.10 1.14 -0.51
CA VAL A 22 11.50 0.84 -0.88
C VAL A 22 12.45 1.23 0.24
N ALA A 23 12.19 2.34 0.95
CA ALA A 23 12.95 2.72 2.14
C ALA A 23 12.77 1.74 3.31
N MET A 24 11.54 1.26 3.54
CA MET A 24 11.26 0.19 4.51
C MET A 24 12.02 -1.10 4.15
N LEU A 25 12.00 -1.51 2.88
CA LEU A 25 12.76 -2.66 2.39
C LEU A 25 14.26 -2.48 2.63
N ALA A 26 14.82 -1.31 2.29
CA ALA A 26 16.24 -1.02 2.52
C ALA A 26 16.61 -1.16 4.01
N THR A 27 15.75 -0.66 4.89
CA THR A 27 15.91 -0.79 6.35
C THR A 27 15.89 -2.27 6.78
N ALA A 28 14.93 -3.05 6.25
CA ALA A 28 14.82 -4.47 6.54
C ALA A 28 16.03 -5.27 6.03
N LEU A 29 16.56 -4.94 4.86
CA LEU A 29 17.76 -5.57 4.31
C LEU A 29 19.01 -5.30 5.15
N VAL A 30 19.14 -4.09 5.73
CA VAL A 30 20.23 -3.77 6.67
C VAL A 30 20.12 -4.59 7.95
N ILE A 31 18.91 -4.79 8.47
CA ILE A 31 18.68 -5.50 9.75
C ILE A 31 18.77 -7.02 9.59
N PHE A 32 18.19 -7.58 8.53
CA PHE A 32 17.98 -9.03 8.37
C PHE A 32 18.83 -9.69 7.28
N GLY A 33 19.58 -8.89 6.50
CA GLY A 33 20.32 -9.34 5.33
C GLY A 33 19.43 -9.79 4.16
N ALA A 34 20.03 -9.98 2.98
CA ALA A 34 19.31 -10.40 1.77
C ALA A 34 18.78 -11.84 1.85
N GLY A 35 19.57 -12.76 2.41
CA GLY A 35 19.21 -14.13 2.81
C GLY A 35 18.21 -14.90 1.94
N GLY A 36 18.25 -14.72 0.63
CA GLY A 36 17.49 -15.48 -0.38
C GLY A 36 15.97 -15.39 -0.32
N PHE A 37 15.40 -14.41 0.38
CA PHE A 37 13.94 -14.25 0.46
C PHE A 37 13.45 -13.35 -0.66
N ASP A 38 13.02 -13.96 -1.78
CA ASP A 38 12.64 -13.24 -3.02
C ASP A 38 11.69 -12.04 -2.82
N PRO A 39 10.67 -12.08 -1.92
CA PRO A 39 9.82 -10.92 -1.66
C PRO A 39 10.58 -9.69 -1.14
N PHE A 40 11.79 -9.85 -0.59
CA PHE A 40 12.66 -8.75 -0.16
C PHE A 40 13.56 -8.25 -1.29
N SER A 41 12.96 -7.96 -2.44
CA SER A 41 13.67 -7.38 -3.58
C SER A 41 12.94 -6.13 -4.11
N VAL A 42 13.72 -5.21 -4.65
CA VAL A 42 13.22 -3.88 -5.02
C VAL A 42 12.12 -3.96 -6.08
N ALA A 43 12.28 -4.82 -7.10
CA ALA A 43 11.33 -4.87 -8.20
C ALA A 43 9.96 -5.41 -7.77
N PRO A 44 9.83 -6.58 -7.08
CA PRO A 44 8.57 -7.05 -6.54
C PRO A 44 7.90 -6.06 -5.58
N VAL A 45 8.67 -5.45 -4.67
CA VAL A 45 8.14 -4.46 -3.74
C VAL A 45 7.58 -3.24 -4.46
N ALA A 46 8.35 -2.65 -5.39
CA ALA A 46 7.92 -1.46 -6.11
C ALA A 46 6.70 -1.74 -7.01
N ILE A 47 6.68 -2.89 -7.71
CA ILE A 47 5.57 -3.29 -8.56
C ILE A 47 4.32 -3.55 -7.73
N ALA A 48 4.40 -4.36 -6.67
CA ALA A 48 3.25 -4.68 -5.83
C ALA A 48 2.69 -3.42 -5.14
N THR A 49 3.57 -2.55 -4.64
CA THR A 49 3.19 -1.26 -4.05
C THR A 49 2.51 -0.36 -5.07
N GLY A 50 3.07 -0.26 -6.28
CA GLY A 50 2.52 0.54 -7.37
C GLY A 50 1.12 0.05 -7.76
N VAL A 51 0.94 -1.26 -7.96
CA VAL A 51 -0.37 -1.86 -8.28
C VAL A 51 -1.38 -1.59 -7.16
N GLY A 52 -0.99 -1.81 -5.90
CA GLY A 52 -1.86 -1.56 -4.75
C GLY A 52 -2.27 -0.09 -4.64
N ALA A 53 -1.32 0.84 -4.79
CA ALA A 53 -1.58 2.27 -4.71
C ALA A 53 -2.42 2.79 -5.88
N VAL A 54 -2.15 2.35 -7.11
CA VAL A 54 -2.98 2.67 -8.28
C VAL A 54 -4.39 2.12 -8.10
N GLY A 55 -4.53 0.88 -7.62
CA GLY A 55 -5.83 0.29 -7.27
C GLY A 55 -6.57 1.15 -6.24
N GLY A 56 -5.88 1.63 -5.20
CA GLY A 56 -6.44 2.55 -4.22
C GLY A 56 -6.94 3.86 -4.84
N VAL A 57 -6.18 4.49 -5.73
CA VAL A 57 -6.60 5.69 -6.47
C VAL A 57 -7.85 5.44 -7.31
N VAL A 58 -7.92 4.30 -8.00
CA VAL A 58 -9.08 3.91 -8.82
C VAL A 58 -10.32 3.69 -7.95
N VAL A 59 -10.18 2.97 -6.84
CA VAL A 59 -11.27 2.74 -5.88
C VAL A 59 -11.74 4.06 -5.30
N TYR A 60 -10.83 4.96 -4.91
CA TYR A 60 -11.18 6.28 -4.40
C TYR A 60 -11.98 7.09 -5.42
N ALA A 61 -11.55 7.09 -6.69
CA ALA A 61 -12.30 7.73 -7.78
C ALA A 61 -13.70 7.13 -7.95
N GLY A 62 -13.84 5.81 -7.77
CA GLY A 62 -15.12 5.11 -7.74
C GLY A 62 -16.00 5.56 -6.57
N CYS A 63 -15.43 5.62 -5.36
CA CYS A 63 -16.14 6.10 -4.16
C CYS A 63 -16.64 7.54 -4.33
N GLN A 64 -15.83 8.45 -4.89
CA GLN A 64 -16.27 9.82 -5.19
C GLN A 64 -17.48 9.85 -6.12
N ARG A 65 -17.54 8.96 -7.12
CA ARG A 65 -18.67 8.87 -8.05
C ARG A 65 -19.91 8.26 -7.43
N LEU A 66 -19.76 7.25 -6.57
CA LEU A 66 -20.88 6.47 -6.02
C LEU A 66 -21.48 7.06 -4.74
N PHE A 67 -20.65 7.64 -3.87
CA PHE A 67 -21.05 8.02 -2.51
C PHE A 67 -21.02 9.52 -2.25
N GLY A 68 -20.53 10.33 -3.20
CA GLY A 68 -20.50 11.80 -3.08
C GLY A 68 -19.77 12.25 -1.81
N ALA A 69 -20.46 12.96 -0.92
CA ALA A 69 -19.90 13.48 0.32
C ALA A 69 -19.41 12.39 1.30
N ALA A 70 -19.94 11.16 1.22
CA ALA A 70 -19.53 10.05 2.08
C ALA A 70 -18.35 9.24 1.50
N ALA A 71 -17.77 9.68 0.37
CA ALA A 71 -16.74 8.93 -0.35
C ALA A 71 -15.50 8.63 0.49
N ASP A 72 -15.03 9.61 1.28
CA ASP A 72 -13.81 9.50 2.07
C ASP A 72 -13.94 8.45 3.17
N ARG A 73 -15.06 8.47 3.90
CA ARG A 73 -15.39 7.47 4.93
C ARG A 73 -15.47 6.06 4.34
N TRP A 74 -16.20 5.89 3.23
CA TRP A 74 -16.35 4.57 2.60
C TRP A 74 -15.04 4.07 2.00
N PHE A 75 -14.27 4.95 1.36
CA PHE A 75 -12.95 4.60 0.86
C PHE A 75 -12.02 4.15 1.97
N MET A 76 -12.00 4.85 3.10
CA MET A 76 -11.19 4.46 4.25
C MET A 76 -11.56 3.06 4.76
N VAL A 77 -12.86 2.77 4.91
CA VAL A 77 -13.32 1.43 5.30
C VAL A 77 -12.86 0.37 4.30
N ILE A 78 -13.06 0.61 3.00
CA ILE A 78 -12.65 -0.33 1.94
C ILE A 78 -11.13 -0.54 1.95
N ALA A 79 -10.36 0.53 2.07
CA ALA A 79 -8.91 0.48 2.06
C ALA A 79 -8.35 -0.25 3.29
N VAL A 80 -8.93 -0.03 4.49
CA VAL A 80 -8.56 -0.75 5.71
C VAL A 80 -8.91 -2.24 5.57
N VAL A 81 -10.10 -2.58 5.08
CA VAL A 81 -10.49 -3.97 4.84
C VAL A 81 -9.56 -4.63 3.82
N ALA A 82 -9.25 -3.96 2.71
CA ALA A 82 -8.33 -4.46 1.71
C ALA A 82 -6.91 -4.66 2.28
N ALA A 83 -6.43 -3.75 3.12
CA ALA A 83 -5.14 -3.88 3.79
C ALA A 83 -5.09 -5.10 4.70
N VAL A 84 -6.14 -5.31 5.52
CA VAL A 84 -6.25 -6.49 6.39
C VAL A 84 -6.34 -7.78 5.58
N LEU A 85 -7.17 -7.82 4.54
CA LEU A 85 -7.29 -8.99 3.66
C LEU A 85 -5.98 -9.29 2.91
N SER A 86 -5.21 -8.27 2.56
CA SER A 86 -3.91 -8.46 1.91
C SER A 86 -2.92 -9.24 2.77
N LEU A 87 -3.08 -9.26 4.10
CA LEU A 87 -2.23 -10.05 5.00
C LEU A 87 -2.40 -11.56 4.81
N ILE A 88 -3.48 -12.02 4.16
CA ILE A 88 -3.64 -13.43 3.78
C ILE A 88 -2.50 -13.87 2.83
N THR A 89 -1.96 -12.94 2.03
CA THR A 89 -0.83 -13.23 1.14
C THR A 89 0.45 -13.62 1.88
N LEU A 90 0.54 -13.35 3.19
CA LEU A 90 1.66 -13.81 4.03
C LEU A 90 1.71 -15.33 4.15
N GLN A 91 0.58 -16.03 4.03
CA GLN A 91 0.56 -17.50 3.99
C GLN A 91 1.32 -18.03 2.79
N GLN A 92 1.12 -17.40 1.62
CA GLN A 92 1.89 -17.74 0.42
C GLN A 92 3.36 -17.35 0.60
N ALA A 93 3.65 -16.15 1.14
CA ALA A 93 5.01 -15.70 1.38
C ALA A 93 5.80 -16.62 2.33
N ALA A 94 5.13 -17.27 3.29
CA ALA A 94 5.73 -18.23 4.21
C ALA A 94 6.26 -19.50 3.52
N THR A 95 5.87 -19.78 2.28
CA THR A 95 6.36 -20.93 1.50
C THR A 95 7.70 -20.67 0.81
N PHE A 96 8.15 -19.41 0.74
CA PHE A 96 9.39 -19.05 0.06
C PHE A 96 10.63 -19.41 0.88
N PRO A 97 11.74 -19.80 0.22
CA PRO A 97 13.03 -19.96 0.88
C PRO A 97 13.42 -18.69 1.66
N GLY A 98 13.99 -18.87 2.84
CA GLY A 98 14.42 -17.75 3.69
C GLY A 98 13.28 -16.99 4.39
N ALA A 99 12.03 -17.48 4.32
CA ALA A 99 10.93 -16.93 5.11
C ALA A 99 11.20 -17.10 6.61
N THR A 100 11.05 -16.01 7.37
CA THR A 100 11.13 -15.99 8.83
C THR A 100 10.03 -15.11 9.39
N THR A 101 9.61 -15.33 10.64
CA THR A 101 8.56 -14.51 11.27
C THR A 101 8.87 -13.00 11.22
N PRO A 102 10.10 -12.52 11.50
CA PRO A 102 10.40 -11.09 11.35
C PRO A 102 10.27 -10.59 9.91
N ARG A 103 10.71 -11.37 8.91
CA ARG A 103 10.59 -10.98 7.49
C ARG A 103 9.13 -10.91 7.03
N LEU A 104 8.31 -11.86 7.46
CA LEU A 104 6.88 -11.86 7.18
C LEU A 104 6.15 -10.70 7.88
N ALA A 105 6.55 -10.35 9.11
CA ALA A 105 6.00 -9.21 9.83
C ALA A 105 6.31 -7.89 9.10
N VAL A 106 7.55 -7.72 8.61
CA VAL A 106 7.93 -6.55 7.79
C VAL A 106 7.13 -6.51 6.50
N LEU A 107 6.98 -7.66 5.81
CA LEU A 107 6.18 -7.71 4.58
C LEU A 107 4.74 -7.27 4.85
N GLY A 108 4.12 -7.78 5.91
CA GLY A 108 2.79 -7.35 6.37
C GLY A 108 2.74 -5.85 6.68
N LEU A 109 3.77 -5.32 7.34
CA LEU A 109 3.86 -3.89 7.65
C LEU A 109 3.94 -3.03 6.38
N MET A 110 4.62 -3.49 5.33
CA MET A 110 4.68 -2.79 4.04
C MET A 110 3.31 -2.70 3.34
N HIS A 111 2.45 -3.71 3.50
CA HIS A 111 1.06 -3.63 3.05
C HIS A 111 0.30 -2.53 3.80
N LEU A 112 0.39 -2.52 5.13
CA LEU A 112 -0.27 -1.51 5.97
C LEU A 112 0.27 -0.10 5.70
N LEU A 113 1.58 0.02 5.46
CA LEU A 113 2.24 1.29 5.16
C LEU A 113 1.77 1.86 3.81
N THR A 114 1.64 1.01 2.79
CA THR A 114 1.02 1.39 1.50
C THR A 114 -0.38 1.93 1.71
N ALA A 115 -1.21 1.20 2.45
CA ALA A 115 -2.58 1.61 2.72
C ALA A 115 -2.63 2.93 3.49
N ALA A 116 -1.76 3.11 4.50
CA ALA A 116 -1.68 4.36 5.27
C ALA A 116 -1.30 5.56 4.40
N VAL A 117 -0.29 5.43 3.52
CA VAL A 117 0.11 6.48 2.57
C VAL A 117 -1.03 6.79 1.60
N VAL A 118 -1.70 5.77 1.10
CA VAL A 118 -2.81 5.92 0.15
C VAL A 118 -4.02 6.61 0.81
N ILE A 119 -4.42 6.17 2.00
CA ILE A 119 -5.53 6.77 2.76
C ILE A 119 -5.18 8.21 3.12
N GLY A 120 -4.06 8.44 3.81
CA GLY A 120 -3.64 9.77 4.24
C GLY A 120 -3.41 10.72 3.08
N GLY A 121 -2.97 10.20 1.94
CA GLY A 121 -2.73 10.96 0.74
C GLY A 121 -3.98 11.31 -0.06
N LEU A 122 -5.07 10.53 0.02
CA LEU A 122 -6.28 10.71 -0.82
C LEU A 122 -7.51 11.22 -0.06
N VAL A 123 -7.67 10.84 1.20
CA VAL A 123 -8.79 11.28 2.06
C VAL A 123 -8.65 12.75 2.43
N ASP A 124 -9.76 13.47 2.52
CA ASP A 124 -9.85 14.76 3.18
C ASP A 124 -10.28 14.56 4.64
N TRP A 125 -9.44 14.98 5.58
CA TRP A 125 -9.62 14.70 7.00
C TRP A 125 -10.59 15.66 7.68
N GLU A 126 -10.98 16.76 7.03
CA GLU A 126 -11.97 17.70 7.56
C GLU A 126 -13.41 17.14 7.54
N HIS A 127 -13.62 16.02 6.85
CA HIS A 127 -14.94 15.45 6.57
C HIS A 127 -15.09 13.97 6.98
N VAL A 128 -14.14 13.44 7.75
CA VAL A 128 -14.14 12.07 8.28
C VAL A 128 -14.56 12.02 9.74
#